data_AF-A0A5C6RLU7-F1
#
_entry.id   AF-A0A5C6RLU7-F1
#
_cell.length_a   1.000
_cell.length_b   1.000
_cell.length_c   1.000
_cell.angle_alpha   90.00
_cell.angle_beta   90.00
_cell.angle_gamma   90.00
#
_symmetry.space_group_name_H-M   'P 1'
#
loop_
_entity.id
_entity.type
_entity.pdbx_description
1 polymer ?
#
loop_
_entity_poly.entity_id
_entity_poly.type
_entity_poly.pdbx_seq_one_letter_code
_entity_poly.pdbx_strand_id
1 'polypeptide(L)'
;MYNMLKHAHSGLRWVLLLALIFAIIKGYQAWKGGQGFSKKASLFGLIFTHVQLLIGLLLYGVFSPLVSFGEGFMKNSVTRFYTVEHLAIMLLAIILITVGYSRGKRKSNDADAGKSVFTFYLIGLFLILLGIPWPFRGLGAGWF
;
A
#
# COMPACT_ATOMS: atom_id res chain seq x y z
N MET A 1 -1.54 -1.62 23.69
CA MET A 1 -1.26 -0.74 22.54
C MET A 1 -0.95 -1.53 21.26
N TYR A 2 0.00 -2.46 21.28
CA TYR A 2 0.36 -3.29 20.10
C TYR A 2 -0.84 -3.96 19.41
N ASN A 3 -1.66 -4.74 20.13
CA ASN A 3 -2.80 -5.45 19.53
C ASN A 3 -3.83 -4.51 18.88
N MET A 4 -4.09 -3.35 19.52
CA MET A 4 -5.00 -2.34 18.98
C MET A 4 -4.47 -1.79 17.65
N LEU A 5 -3.20 -1.39 17.58
CA LEU A 5 -2.58 -0.89 16.36
C LEU A 5 -2.46 -1.98 15.28
N LYS A 6 -2.17 -3.23 15.67
CA LYS A 6 -2.11 -4.38 14.75
C LYS A 6 -3.47 -4.59 14.08
N HIS A 7 -4.55 -4.66 14.85
CA HIS A 7 -5.90 -4.81 14.30
C HIS A 7 -6.34 -3.59 13.49
N ALA A 8 -6.01 -2.37 13.92
CA ALA A 8 -6.29 -1.17 13.16
C ALA A 8 -5.56 -1.19 11.79
N HIS A 9 -4.28 -1.54 11.77
CA HIS A 9 -3.49 -1.66 10.55
C HIS A 9 -4.02 -2.77 9.62
N SER A 10 -4.37 -3.92 10.18
CA SER A 10 -4.88 -5.06 9.42
C SER A 10 -6.29 -4.80 8.86
N GLY A 11 -7.16 -4.15 9.63
CA GLY A 11 -8.48 -3.70 9.17
C GLY A 11 -8.39 -2.62 8.10
N LEU A 12 -7.55 -1.60 8.32
CA LEU A 12 -7.36 -0.48 7.39
C LEU A 12 -6.79 -0.94 6.04
N ARG A 13 -5.98 -2.01 6.03
CA ARG A 13 -5.50 -2.64 4.79
C ARG A 13 -6.63 -2.97 3.83
N TRP A 14 -7.77 -3.47 4.31
CA TRP A 14 -8.90 -3.81 3.44
C TRP A 14 -9.54 -2.57 2.83
N VAL A 15 -9.68 -1.49 3.61
CA VAL A 15 -10.16 -0.19 3.12
C VAL A 15 -9.19 0.38 2.08
N LEU A 16 -7.88 0.29 2.32
CA LEU A 16 -6.84 0.66 1.38
C LEU A 16 -6.97 -0.12 0.06
N LEU A 17 -7.09 -1.44 0.11
CA LEU A 17 -7.20 -2.28 -1.09
C LEU A 17 -8.43 -1.90 -1.92
N LEU A 18 -9.59 -1.70 -1.28
CA LEU A 18 -10.81 -1.24 -1.95
C LEU A 18 -10.63 0.15 -2.57
N ALA A 19 -10.00 1.09 -1.86
CA ALA A 19 -9.73 2.43 -2.38
C ALA A 19 -8.79 2.41 -3.59
N LEU A 20 -7.75 1.57 -3.57
CA LEU A 20 -6.84 1.41 -4.71
C LEU A 20 -7.54 0.78 -5.90
N ILE A 21 -8.32 -0.30 -5.71
CA ILE A 21 -9.10 -0.92 -6.78
C ILE A 21 -10.05 0.10 -7.41
N PHE A 22 -10.77 0.88 -6.60
CA PHE A 22 -11.66 1.92 -7.09
C PHE A 22 -10.92 3.00 -7.89
N ALA A 23 -9.77 3.47 -7.40
CA ALA A 23 -8.93 4.43 -8.10
C ALA A 23 -8.39 3.87 -9.43
N ILE A 24 -8.01 2.59 -9.48
CA ILE A 24 -7.56 1.90 -10.70
C ILE A 24 -8.69 1.83 -11.72
N ILE A 25 -9.90 1.43 -11.31
CA ILE A 25 -11.07 1.39 -12.20
C ILE A 25 -11.35 2.78 -12.78
N LYS A 26 -11.34 3.83 -11.93
CA LYS A 26 -11.55 5.21 -12.39
C LYS A 26 -10.42 5.71 -13.30
N GLY A 27 -9.17 5.36 -13.01
CA GLY A 27 -8.04 5.65 -13.87
C GLY A 27 -8.15 4.98 -15.24
N TYR A 28 -8.58 3.72 -15.28
CA TYR A 28 -8.82 2.99 -16.53
C TYR A 28 -9.97 3.59 -17.35
N GLN A 29 -11.09 3.92 -16.69
CA GLN A 29 -12.23 4.59 -17.34
C GLN A 29 -11.84 5.93 -17.95
N ALA A 30 -10.98 6.71 -17.30
CA ALA A 30 -10.47 7.95 -17.86
C ALA A 30 -9.47 7.73 -19.01
N TRP A 31 -8.61 6.72 -18.90
CA TRP A 31 -7.62 6.41 -19.94
C TRP A 31 -8.24 5.86 -21.23
N LYS A 32 -9.15 4.88 -21.13
CA LYS A 32 -9.67 4.12 -22.27
C LYS A 32 -11.17 4.27 -22.50
N GLY A 33 -11.92 4.67 -21.47
CA GLY A 33 -13.38 4.77 -21.52
C GLY A 33 -13.92 6.15 -21.86
N GLY A 34 -13.06 7.15 -22.11
CA GLY A 34 -13.48 8.51 -22.44
C GLY A 34 -14.15 9.27 -21.29
N GLN A 35 -14.09 8.75 -20.06
CA GLN A 35 -14.63 9.43 -18.87
C GLN A 35 -13.65 10.49 -18.35
N GLY A 36 -14.16 11.47 -17.61
CA GLY A 36 -13.31 12.46 -16.95
C GLY A 36 -12.43 11.86 -15.84
N PHE A 37 -11.26 12.45 -15.62
CA PHE A 37 -10.33 11.97 -14.58
C PHE A 37 -10.88 12.24 -13.17
N SER A 38 -11.12 11.18 -12.40
CA SER A 38 -11.52 11.32 -11.00
C SER A 38 -10.31 11.58 -10.09
N LYS A 39 -10.02 12.87 -9.87
CA LYS A 39 -9.01 13.30 -8.90
C LYS A 39 -9.33 12.83 -7.46
N LYS A 40 -10.62 12.82 -7.08
CA LYS A 40 -11.09 12.39 -5.76
C LYS A 40 -10.81 10.90 -5.50
N ALA A 41 -11.14 10.03 -6.46
CA ALA A 41 -10.88 8.59 -6.32
C ALA A 41 -9.38 8.30 -6.15
N SER A 42 -8.55 8.92 -6.99
CA SER A 42 -7.10 8.82 -6.91
C SER A 42 -6.57 9.34 -5.57
N LEU A 43 -7.09 10.48 -5.08
CA LEU A 43 -6.69 11.05 -3.80
C LEU A 43 -7.04 10.14 -2.61
N PHE A 44 -8.21 9.48 -2.61
CA PHE A 44 -8.55 8.53 -1.55
C PHE A 44 -7.59 7.35 -1.49
N GLY A 45 -7.22 6.78 -2.64
CA GLY A 45 -6.20 5.73 -2.70
C GLY A 45 -4.86 6.20 -2.10
N LEU A 46 -4.44 7.43 -2.42
CA LEU A 46 -3.23 8.03 -1.83
C LEU A 46 -3.35 8.19 -0.31
N ILE A 47 -4.45 8.76 0.19
CA ILE A 47 -4.66 9.04 1.61
C ILE A 47 -4.60 7.74 2.41
N PHE A 48 -5.40 6.73 2.02
CA PHE A 48 -5.39 5.45 2.74
C PHE A 48 -4.02 4.77 2.69
N THR A 49 -3.28 4.92 1.59
CA THR A 49 -1.91 4.39 1.47
C THR A 49 -0.98 5.03 2.50
N HIS A 50 -1.07 6.35 2.71
CA HIS A 50 -0.23 7.06 3.67
C HIS A 50 -0.68 6.83 5.12
N VAL A 51 -1.99 6.78 5.39
CA VAL A 51 -2.49 6.44 6.73
C VAL A 51 -2.04 5.02 7.11
N GLN A 52 -2.12 4.06 6.16
CA GLN A 52 -1.59 2.71 6.36
C GLN A 52 -0.10 2.73 6.70
N LEU A 53 0.72 3.52 5.97
CA LEU A 53 2.14 3.69 6.26
C LEU A 53 2.36 4.23 7.68
N LEU A 54 1.65 5.29 8.09
CA LEU A 54 1.88 5.92 9.39
C LEU A 54 1.62 4.95 10.55
N ILE A 55 0.51 4.19 10.49
CA ILE A 55 0.24 3.15 11.48
C ILE A 55 1.30 2.04 11.39
N GLY A 56 1.71 1.67 10.18
CA GLY A 56 2.76 0.69 9.94
C GLY A 56 4.12 1.09 10.53
N LEU A 57 4.51 2.36 10.43
CA LEU A 57 5.74 2.89 11.01
C LEU A 57 5.70 2.92 12.53
N LEU A 58 4.55 3.24 13.13
CA LEU A 58 4.36 3.14 14.58
C LEU A 58 4.50 1.69 15.07
N LEU A 59 3.90 0.74 14.34
CA LEU A 59 4.11 -0.68 14.63
C LEU A 59 5.58 -1.05 14.47
N TYR A 60 6.21 -0.69 13.35
CA TYR A 60 7.58 -1.06 13.03
C TYR A 60 8.60 -0.53 14.04
N GLY A 61 8.51 0.75 14.41
CA GLY A 61 9.53 1.42 15.21
C GLY A 61 9.30 1.39 16.72
N VAL A 62 8.07 1.12 17.19
CA VAL A 62 7.73 1.29 18.61
C VAL A 62 7.06 0.06 19.23
N PHE A 63 6.08 -0.54 18.54
CA PHE A 63 5.18 -1.49 19.21
C PHE A 63 5.33 -2.95 18.78
N SER A 64 5.95 -3.24 17.64
CA SER A 64 6.01 -4.59 17.09
C SER A 64 7.10 -5.44 17.75
N PRO A 65 6.77 -6.64 18.26
CA PRO A 65 7.76 -7.59 18.77
C PRO A 65 8.45 -8.39 17.64
N LEU A 66 7.98 -8.26 16.39
CA LEU A 66 8.48 -9.05 15.25
C LEU A 66 9.62 -8.33 14.49
N VAL A 67 9.82 -7.04 14.76
CA VAL A 67 10.94 -6.27 14.22
C VAL A 67 12.13 -6.48 15.14
N SER A 68 13.27 -6.89 14.58
CA SER A 68 14.49 -7.14 15.34
C SER A 68 15.71 -6.77 14.51
N PHE A 69 16.66 -6.10 15.16
CA PHE A 69 17.99 -5.80 14.62
C PHE A 69 19.10 -6.52 15.40
N GLY A 70 18.72 -7.48 16.26
CA GLY A 70 19.67 -8.29 17.03
C GLY A 70 20.36 -9.35 16.18
N GLU A 71 21.37 -10.01 16.73
CA GLU A 71 22.13 -11.02 15.99
C GLU A 71 21.22 -12.14 15.45
N GLY A 72 21.44 -12.54 14.19
CA GLY A 72 20.71 -13.64 13.56
C GLY A 72 19.30 -13.29 13.05
N PHE A 73 18.81 -12.05 13.18
CA PHE A 73 17.47 -11.68 12.69
C PHE A 73 17.26 -11.93 11.19
N MET A 74 18.33 -11.84 10.40
CA MET A 74 18.32 -12.15 8.97
C MET A 74 18.22 -13.66 8.67
N LYS A 75 18.58 -14.53 9.61
CA LYS A 75 18.48 -15.99 9.45
C LYS A 75 17.05 -16.48 9.67
N ASN A 76 16.33 -15.88 10.60
CA ASN A 76 14.92 -16.21 10.86
C ASN A 76 14.01 -15.52 9.83
N SER A 77 13.20 -16.32 9.13
CA SER A 77 12.35 -15.84 8.04
C SER A 77 11.28 -14.84 8.49
N VAL A 78 10.72 -15.01 9.70
CA VAL A 78 9.69 -14.13 10.25
C VAL A 78 10.29 -12.76 10.57
N THR A 79 11.37 -12.71 11.35
CA THR A 79 12.00 -11.44 11.74
C THR A 79 12.60 -10.71 10.55
N ARG A 80 13.22 -11.43 9.59
CA ARG A 80 13.71 -10.84 8.34
C ARG A 80 12.58 -10.23 7.52
N PHE A 81 11.45 -10.92 7.41
CA PHE A 81 10.31 -10.43 6.65
C PHE A 81 9.77 -9.12 7.22
N TYR A 82 9.45 -9.06 8.52
CA TYR A 82 8.86 -7.85 9.12
C TYR A 82 9.86 -6.70 9.24
N THR A 83 11.15 -7.01 9.43
CA THR A 83 12.19 -5.97 9.57
C THR A 83 12.59 -5.39 8.22
N VAL A 84 12.68 -6.20 7.16
CA VAL A 84 13.26 -5.75 5.89
C VAL A 84 12.28 -5.89 4.74
N GLU A 85 11.84 -7.11 4.44
CA GLU A 85 11.14 -7.42 3.19
C GLU A 85 9.79 -6.68 3.09
N HIS A 86 9.00 -6.72 4.17
CA HIS A 86 7.71 -6.05 4.26
C HIS A 86 7.84 -4.54 4.16
N LEU A 87 8.74 -3.93 4.95
CA LEU A 87 8.91 -2.48 4.93
C LEU A 87 9.40 -2.00 3.56
N ALA A 88 10.38 -2.69 2.97
CA ALA A 88 10.97 -2.31 1.68
C ALA A 88 9.92 -2.33 0.55
N ILE A 89 9.16 -3.43 0.44
CA ILE A 89 8.15 -3.55 -0.63
C ILE A 89 6.99 -2.55 -0.44
N MET A 90 6.59 -2.28 0.81
CA MET A 90 5.55 -1.29 1.11
C MET A 90 6.01 0.12 0.74
N LEU A 91 7.23 0.51 1.10
CA LEU A 91 7.78 1.81 0.73
C LEU A 91 7.86 2.00 -0.79
N LEU A 92 8.28 0.96 -1.53
CA LEU A 92 8.30 1.01 -2.99
C LEU A 92 6.89 1.20 -3.56
N ALA A 93 5.90 0.47 -3.04
CA ALA A 93 4.51 0.62 -3.45
C ALA A 93 3.97 2.03 -3.18
N ILE A 94 4.25 2.58 -1.99
CA ILE A 94 3.82 3.93 -1.59
C ILE A 94 4.44 5.00 -2.49
N ILE A 95 5.74 4.88 -2.82
CA ILE A 95 6.41 5.80 -3.75
C ILE A 95 5.71 5.78 -5.11
N LEU A 96 5.42 4.60 -5.65
CA LEU A 96 4.73 4.46 -6.94
C LEU A 96 3.33 5.09 -6.90
N ILE A 97 2.55 4.83 -5.84
CA ILE A 97 1.21 5.41 -5.65
C ILE A 97 1.30 6.95 -5.55
N THR A 98 2.30 7.48 -4.84
CA THR A 98 2.56 8.93 -4.76
C THR A 98 2.92 9.54 -6.11
N VAL A 99 3.76 8.86 -6.89
CA VAL A 99 4.14 9.28 -8.25
C VAL A 99 2.92 9.26 -9.17
N GLY A 100 2.12 8.19 -9.14
CA GLY A 100 0.91 8.03 -9.94
C GLY A 100 -0.07 9.18 -9.75
N TYR A 101 -0.37 9.53 -8.49
CA TYR A 101 -1.23 10.66 -8.16
C TYR A 101 -0.60 12.00 -8.52
N SER A 102 0.67 12.21 -8.17
CA SER A 102 1.35 13.49 -8.36
C SER A 102 1.53 13.85 -9.83
N ARG A 103 1.76 12.84 -10.69
CA ARG A 103 1.77 13.00 -12.14
C ARG A 103 0.35 13.20 -12.67
N GLY A 104 -0.60 12.34 -12.28
CA GLY A 104 -1.98 12.40 -12.76
C GLY A 104 -2.65 13.76 -12.50
N LYS A 105 -2.50 14.30 -11.28
CA LYS A 105 -3.11 15.59 -10.91
C LYS A 105 -2.55 16.82 -11.65
N ARG A 106 -1.41 16.68 -12.32
CA ARG A 106 -0.72 17.77 -13.05
C ARG A 106 -0.93 17.69 -14.56
N LYS A 107 -1.56 16.63 -15.07
CA LYS A 107 -1.87 16.49 -16.50
C LYS A 107 -3.07 17.35 -16.86
N SER A 108 -3.02 17.98 -18.03
CA SER A 108 -4.12 18.76 -18.61
C SER A 108 -5.16 17.88 -19.31
N ASN A 109 -4.73 16.73 -19.83
CA ASN A 109 -5.60 15.74 -20.48
C ASN A 109 -6.01 14.64 -19.50
N ASP A 110 -7.32 14.38 -19.44
CA ASP A 110 -7.92 13.36 -18.57
C ASP A 110 -7.43 11.94 -18.89
N ALA A 111 -7.22 11.62 -20.17
CA ALA A 111 -6.75 10.29 -20.56
C ALA A 111 -5.32 10.01 -20.06
N ASP A 112 -4.44 11.01 -20.14
CA ASP A 112 -3.06 10.90 -19.62
C ASP A 112 -3.01 10.90 -18.09
N ALA A 113 -3.91 11.67 -17.45
CA ALA A 113 -4.07 11.66 -16.01
C ALA A 113 -4.52 10.26 -15.51
N GLY A 114 -5.55 9.71 -16.17
CA GLY A 114 -6.08 8.38 -15.92
C GLY A 114 -5.04 7.28 -16.12
N LYS A 115 -4.28 7.33 -17.23
CA LYS A 115 -3.20 6.38 -17.53
C LYS A 115 -2.13 6.39 -16.44
N SER A 116 -1.74 7.57 -15.96
CA SER A 116 -0.77 7.71 -14.88
C SER A 116 -1.26 7.00 -13.60
N VAL A 117 -2.47 7.30 -13.15
CA VAL A 117 -3.01 6.66 -11.94
C VAL A 117 -3.17 5.16 -12.14
N PHE A 118 -3.77 4.73 -13.25
CA PHE A 118 -3.96 3.31 -13.57
C PHE A 118 -2.64 2.53 -13.49
N THR A 119 -1.61 2.94 -14.24
CA THR A 119 -0.34 2.21 -14.31
C THR A 119 0.35 2.14 -12.95
N PHE A 120 0.53 3.28 -12.29
CA PHE A 120 1.28 3.32 -11.03
C PHE A 120 0.52 2.68 -9.87
N TYR A 121 -0.80 2.86 -9.80
CA TYR A 121 -1.60 2.26 -8.73
C TYR A 121 -1.74 0.76 -8.91
N LEU A 122 -1.81 0.27 -10.16
CA LEU A 122 -1.84 -1.17 -10.43
C LEU A 122 -0.54 -1.85 -9.98
N ILE A 123 0.62 -1.26 -10.32
CA ILE A 123 1.92 -1.78 -9.87
C ILE A 123 2.03 -1.68 -8.34
N GLY A 124 1.64 -0.55 -7.75
CA GLY A 124 1.64 -0.36 -6.30
C GLY A 124 0.73 -1.36 -5.58
N LEU A 125 -0.48 -1.60 -6.09
CA LEU A 125 -1.40 -2.60 -5.56
C LEU A 125 -0.79 -4.01 -5.63
N PHE A 126 -0.17 -4.37 -6.75
CA PHE A 126 0.50 -5.66 -6.89
C PHE A 126 1.62 -5.84 -5.85
N LEU A 127 2.47 -4.84 -5.66
CA LEU A 127 3.51 -4.87 -4.62
C LEU A 127 2.92 -4.95 -3.20
N ILE A 128 1.83 -4.23 -2.92
CA ILE A 128 1.12 -4.33 -1.63
C ILE A 128 0.63 -5.76 -1.42
N LEU A 129 -0.01 -6.38 -2.42
CA LEU A 129 -0.47 -7.76 -2.34
C LEU A 129 0.67 -8.74 -2.08
N LEU A 130 1.83 -8.56 -2.72
CA LEU A 130 3.03 -9.37 -2.46
C LEU A 130 3.62 -9.14 -1.07
N GLY A 131 3.55 -7.92 -0.55
CA GLY A 131 4.12 -7.54 0.72
C GLY A 131 3.23 -7.85 1.92
N ILE A 132 1.97 -8.19 1.73
CA ILE A 132 1.10 -8.58 2.85
C ILE A 132 1.53 -9.96 3.39
N PRO A 133 1.70 -10.12 4.71
CA PRO A 133 1.94 -11.42 5.34
C PRO A 133 0.63 -12.21 5.38
N TRP A 134 0.20 -12.75 4.25
CA TRP A 134 -1.02 -13.54 4.22
C TRP A 134 -0.93 -14.78 5.13
N PRO A 135 -2.05 -15.27 5.69
CA PRO A 135 -2.05 -16.42 6.60
C PRO A 135 -1.41 -17.68 6.01
N PHE A 136 -1.59 -17.89 4.69
CA PHE A 136 -1.01 -19.02 3.97
C PHE A 136 0.52 -18.94 3.77
N ARG A 137 1.17 -17.84 4.17
CA ARG A 137 2.64 -17.68 4.08
C ARG A 137 3.38 -18.18 5.32
N GLY A 138 2.67 -18.55 6.39
CA GLY A 138 3.32 -19.02 7.63
C GLY A 138 4.11 -17.94 8.38
N LEU A 139 3.80 -16.64 8.16
CA LEU A 139 4.49 -15.49 8.78
C LEU A 139 3.83 -14.99 10.07
N GLY A 140 2.94 -15.79 10.68
CA GLY A 140 2.29 -15.47 11.97
C GLY A 140 1.23 -14.37 11.93
N ALA A 141 0.75 -13.99 10.73
CA ALA A 141 -0.32 -13.00 10.56
C ALA A 141 -1.65 -13.66 10.14
N GLY A 142 -2.75 -13.08 10.61
CA GLY A 142 -4.10 -13.46 10.27
C GLY A 142 -4.69 -12.60 9.14
N TRP A 143 -5.96 -12.84 8.83
CA TRP A 143 -6.74 -11.96 7.96
C TRP A 143 -7.06 -10.60 8.60
N PHE A 144 -6.99 -10.52 9.93
CA PHE A 144 -7.25 -9.34 10.77
C PHE A 144 -6.26 -9.27 11.94
#